data_AF-A0A497H2G6-F1
#
_entry.id   AF-A0A497H2G6-F1
#
_cell.length_a   1.000
_cell.length_b   1.000
_cell.length_c   1.000
_cell.angle_alpha   90.00
_cell.angle_beta   90.00
_cell.angle_gamma   90.00
#
_symmetry.space_group_name_H-M   'P 1'
#
loop_
_entity.id
_entity.type
_entity.pdbx_description
1 polymer ?
#
loop_
_entity_poly.entity_id
_entity_poly.type
_entity_poly.pdbx_seq_one_letter_code
_entity_poly.pdbx_strand_id
1 'polypeptide(L)' 'RGKKRYDDLPRNAKRYVDYISEQLNTPITLISTGPARDETIMI' A
#
# COMPACT_ATOMS: atom_id res chain seq x y z
N ARG A 1 3.53 -0.28 14.61
CA ARG A 1 2.65 0.80 14.12
C ARG A 1 2.62 0.75 12.60
N GLY A 2 1.47 1.01 12.00
CA GLY A 2 1.27 1.02 10.54
C GLY A 2 2.15 2.06 9.84
N LYS A 3 2.45 1.82 8.57
CA LYS A 3 3.22 2.74 7.71
C LYS A 3 2.27 3.79 7.15
N LYS A 4 2.71 5.05 7.17
CA LYS A 4 1.85 6.18 6.78
C LYS A 4 2.14 6.71 5.38
N ARG A 5 3.31 6.34 4.83
CA ARG A 5 3.72 6.69 3.47
C ARG A 5 4.08 5.43 2.71
N TYR A 6 3.84 5.46 1.40
CA TYR A 6 4.22 4.37 0.50
C TYR A 6 5.72 4.06 0.58
N ASP A 7 6.55 5.10 0.72
CA ASP A 7 8.00 4.96 0.82
C ASP A 7 8.46 4.17 2.03
N ASP A 8 7.70 4.21 3.13
CA ASP A 8 8.03 3.52 4.38
C ASP A 8 7.71 2.01 4.33
N LEU A 9 7.02 1.55 3.29
CA LEU A 9 6.72 0.15 3.10
C LEU A 9 7.99 -0.64 2.80
N PRO A 10 8.12 -1.88 3.32
CA PRO A 10 9.18 -2.79 2.90
C PRO A 10 9.16 -3.01 1.39
N ARG A 11 10.33 -3.19 0.77
CA ARG A 11 10.44 -3.42 -0.68
C ARG A 11 9.52 -4.55 -1.19
N ASN A 12 9.37 -5.63 -0.43
CA ASN A 12 8.51 -6.75 -0.80
C ASN A 12 7.02 -6.39 -0.78
N ALA A 13 6.59 -5.49 0.13
CA ALA A 13 5.21 -5.02 0.16
C ALA A 13 4.89 -4.14 -1.06
N LYS A 14 5.80 -3.24 -1.44
CA LYS A 14 5.65 -2.44 -2.67
C LYS A 14 5.51 -3.33 -3.90
N ARG A 15 6.43 -4.29 -4.06
CA ARG A 15 6.37 -5.29 -5.16
C ARG A 15 5.05 -6.07 -5.20
N TYR A 16 4.48 -6.37 -4.03
CA TYR A 16 3.20 -7.07 -3.96
C TYR A 16 2.02 -6.19 -4.40
N VAL A 17 2.03 -4.91 -4.03
CA VAL A 17 1.05 -3.92 -4.50
C VAL A 17 1.16 -3.75 -6.03
N ASP A 18 2.38 -3.57 -6.55
CA ASP A 18 2.65 -3.44 -7.98
C ASP A 18 2.13 -4.67 -8.75
N TYR A 19 2.46 -5.87 -8.25
CA TYR A 19 1.98 -7.13 -8.83
C TYR A 19 0.46 -7.20 -8.88
N ILE A 20 -0.26 -6.87 -7.79
CA ILE A 20 -1.73 -6.88 -7.78
C ILE A 20 -2.28 -5.89 -8.82
N SER A 21 -1.71 -4.68 -8.88
CA SER A 21 -2.14 -3.65 -9.84
C SER A 21 -2.00 -4.14 -11.30
N GLU A 22 -0.88 -4.79 -11.61
CA GLU A 22 -0.63 -5.40 -12.92
C GLU A 22 -1.62 -6.54 -13.22
N GLN A 23 -1.85 -7.45 -12.27
CA GLN A 23 -2.76 -8.58 -12.46
C GLN A 23 -4.22 -8.15 -12.68
N LEU A 24 -4.64 -7.05 -12.03
CA LEU A 24 -5.99 -6.52 -12.14
C LEU A 24 -6.13 -5.45 -13.23
N ASN A 25 -5.02 -5.07 -13.88
CA ASN A 25 -4.95 -3.95 -14.82
C ASN A 25 -5.66 -2.68 -14.28
N THR A 26 -5.50 -2.43 -12.98
CA THR A 26 -6.24 -1.38 -12.25
C THR A 26 -5.31 -0.75 -11.19
N PRO A 27 -5.26 0.58 -11.07
CA PRO A 27 -4.40 1.24 -10.09
C PRO A 27 -4.86 0.98 -8.66
N ILE A 28 -3.91 0.75 -7.75
CA ILE A 28 -4.16 0.71 -6.31
C ILE A 28 -4.01 2.12 -5.75
N THR A 29 -5.08 2.66 -5.18
CA THR A 29 -5.12 4.04 -4.68
C THR A 29 -5.17 4.15 -3.15
N LEU A 30 -5.40 3.02 -2.46
CA LEU A 30 -5.57 2.99 -1.01
C LEU A 30 -4.99 1.71 -0.40
N ILE A 31 -4.19 1.87 0.65
CA ILE A 31 -3.57 0.77 1.40
C ILE A 31 -3.76 1.00 2.91
N SER A 32 -4.52 0.14 3.57
CA SER A 32 -4.62 0.15 5.04
C SER A 32 -3.52 -0.73 5.65
N THR A 33 -2.72 -0.16 6.55
CA THR A 33 -1.60 -0.83 7.22
C THR A 33 -1.81 -1.03 8.72
N GLY A 34 -3.00 -0.70 9.23
CA GLY A 34 -3.35 -0.84 10.63
C GLY A 34 -4.77 -0.35 10.94
N PRO A 35 -5.24 -0.52 12.20
CA PRO A 35 -6.60 -0.20 12.61
C PRO A 35 -6.88 1.30 12.75
N ALA A 36 -5.85 2.14 12.90
CA ALA A 36 -6.05 3.57 13.07
C ALA A 36 -6.25 4.26 11.71
N ARG A 37 -7.06 5.33 11.68
CA ARG A 37 -7.35 6.07 10.42
C ARG A 37 -6.09 6.64 9.77
N ASP A 38 -5.14 7.08 10.58
CA ASP A 38 -3.86 7.62 10.14
C ASP A 38 -2.83 6.54 9.74
N GLU A 39 -3.21 5.25 9.79
CA GLU A 39 -2.44 4.12 9.27
C GLU A 39 -2.92 3.67 7.87
N THR A 40 -3.60 4.57 7.15
CA THR A 40 -4.03 4.40 5.76
C THR A 40 -3.17 5.26 4.84
N ILE A 41 -2.63 4.65 3.79
CA ILE A 41 -1.84 5.31 2.74
C ILE A 41 -2.77 5.55 1.54
N MET A 42 -2.75 6.78 1.01
CA MET A 42 -3.39 7.12 -0.26
C MET A 42 -2.30 7.43 -1.30
N ILE A 43 -2.45 6.89 -2.51
CA ILE A 43 -1.51 6.98 -3.63
C ILE A 43 -2.24 7.23 -4.95
#